data_AF-A0A6B2DGP8-F1
#
_entry.id   AF-A0A6B2DGP8-F1
#
_cell.length_a   1.000
_cell.length_b   1.000
_cell.length_c   1.000
_cell.angle_alpha   90.00
_cell.angle_beta   90.00
_cell.angle_gamma   90.00
#
_symmetry.space_group_name_H-M   'P 1'
#
loop_
_entity.id
_entity.type
_entity.pdbx_description
1 polymer ?
#
loop_
_entity_poly.entity_id
_entity_poly.type
_entity_poly.pdbx_seq_one_letter_code
_entity_poly.pdbx_strand_id
1 'polypeptide(L)' 'MDLLSDAIAAVRIGRPTSNRLSTGSAWCYRFAPYDGAGFHVLLRGTGWLVPDDGPPVPLGAGDAVLVPHGSPHTLSA' A
#
# COMPACT_ATOMS: atom_id res chain seq x y z
N MET A 1 -14.42 3.29 29.25
CA MET A 1 -13.45 2.25 28.84
C MET A 1 -14.09 1.53 27.65
N ASP A 2 -13.46 1.61 26.48
CA ASP A 2 -13.97 0.98 25.26
C ASP A 2 -13.26 -0.37 25.08
N LEU A 3 -14.01 -1.45 25.31
CA LEU A 3 -13.52 -2.82 25.19
C LEU A 3 -13.03 -3.14 23.77
N LEU A 4 -13.55 -2.45 22.75
CA LEU A 4 -13.10 -2.61 21.37
C LEU A 4 -11.71 -2.01 21.19
N SER A 5 -11.50 -0.77 21.64
CA SER A 5 -10.18 -0.14 21.64
C SER A 5 -9.16 -0.94 22.45
N ASP A 6 -9.53 -1.48 23.61
CA ASP A 6 -8.64 -2.32 24.42
C ASP A 6 -8.33 -3.67 23.76
N ALA A 7 -9.32 -4.29 23.10
CA ALA A 7 -9.09 -5.50 22.32
C ALA A 7 -8.18 -5.24 21.11
N ILE A 8 -8.38 -4.14 20.39
CA ILE A 8 -7.52 -3.72 19.27
C ILE A 8 -6.10 -3.41 19.78
N ALA A 9 -5.95 -2.78 20.94
CA ALA A 9 -4.65 -2.49 21.54
C ALA A 9 -3.93 -3.75 22.05
N ALA A 10 -4.69 -4.73 22.56
CA ALA A 10 -4.16 -6.02 23.02
C ALA A 10 -3.72 -6.92 21.86
N VAL A 11 -4.40 -6.83 20.70
CA VAL A 11 -3.95 -7.46 19.47
C VAL A 11 -2.85 -6.59 18.86
N ARG A 12 -1.59 -6.87 19.17
CA ARG A 12 -0.47 -6.26 18.42
C ARG A 12 -0.50 -6.77 16.97
N ILE A 13 -1.16 -6.05 16.07
CA ILE A 13 -1.19 -6.31 14.60
C ILE A 13 0.17 -5.96 13.92
N GLY A 14 1.26 -5.86 14.69
CA GLY A 14 2.58 -5.44 14.21
C GLY A 14 2.89 -3.97 14.51
N ARG A 15 3.85 -3.38 13.78
CA ARG A 15 4.30 -1.99 13.94
C ARG A 15 3.90 -1.20 12.69
N PRO A 16 2.84 -0.37 12.74
CA PRO A 16 2.38 0.35 11.57
C PRO A 16 3.45 1.36 11.12
N THR A 17 3.64 1.47 9.82
CA THR A 17 4.50 2.49 9.22
C THR A 17 3.75 3.17 8.09
N SER A 18 4.04 4.44 7.86
CA SER A 18 3.46 5.23 6.77
C SER A 18 4.56 6.04 6.11
N ASN A 19 4.55 6.09 4.79
CA ASN A 19 5.43 6.94 4.01
C ASN A 19 4.61 7.73 2.99
N ARG A 20 5.03 8.97 2.72
CA ARG A 20 4.47 9.80 1.65
C ARG A 20 5.61 10.25 0.76
N LEU A 21 5.53 9.86 -0.50
CA LEU A 21 6.51 10.22 -1.52
C LEU A 21 5.87 11.17 -2.54
N SER A 22 6.64 12.16 -2.98
CA SER A 22 6.31 13.00 -4.14
C SER A 22 7.46 12.89 -5.13
N THR A 23 7.19 12.35 -6.30
CA THR A 23 8.16 12.13 -7.38
C THR A 23 7.79 12.95 -8.62
N GLY A 24 8.72 13.06 -9.57
CA GLY A 24 8.44 13.60 -10.91
C GLY A 24 7.61 12.62 -11.75
N SER A 25 7.56 12.84 -13.06
CA SER A 25 6.70 12.08 -13.98
C SER A 25 7.21 10.68 -14.35
N ALA A 26 8.43 10.30 -13.96
CA ALA A 26 8.99 8.99 -14.26
C ALA A 26 9.56 8.39 -12.97
N TRP A 27 8.89 7.38 -12.44
CA TRP A 27 9.33 6.69 -11.24
C TRP A 27 8.84 5.26 -11.19
N CYS A 28 9.57 4.44 -10.43
CA CYS A 28 9.25 3.05 -10.20
C CYS A 28 9.71 2.70 -8.78
N TYR A 29 8.83 2.12 -7.98
CA TYR A 29 9.12 1.68 -6.63
C TYR A 29 8.68 0.23 -6.47
N ARG A 30 9.65 -0.65 -6.22
CA ARG A 30 9.40 -2.08 -6.00
C ARG A 30 9.35 -2.37 -4.50
N PHE A 31 8.27 -3.00 -4.07
CA PHE A 31 8.13 -3.54 -2.73
C PHE A 31 8.56 -5.00 -2.72
N ALA A 32 9.50 -5.32 -1.83
CA ALA A 32 9.77 -6.71 -1.44
C ALA A 32 8.56 -7.26 -0.66
N PRO A 33 8.38 -8.59 -0.56
CA PRO A 33 7.32 -9.15 0.25
C PRO A 33 7.48 -8.74 1.72
N TYR A 34 6.37 -8.55 2.43
CA TYR A 34 6.35 -8.16 3.84
C TYR A 34 5.20 -8.82 4.60
N ASP A 35 5.35 -8.95 5.91
CA ASP A 35 4.30 -9.49 6.78
C ASP A 35 3.21 -8.44 7.02
N GLY A 36 1.96 -8.83 6.79
CA GLY A 36 0.77 -8.02 7.06
C GLY A 36 0.14 -7.40 5.81
N ALA A 37 -0.68 -6.36 6.03
CA ALA A 37 -1.41 -5.67 4.98
C ALA A 37 -0.83 -4.29 4.72
N GLY A 38 -0.75 -3.89 3.45
CA GLY A 38 -0.37 -2.55 3.04
C GLY A 38 -1.47 -1.84 2.27
N PHE A 39 -1.48 -0.51 2.39
CA PHE A 39 -2.33 0.36 1.61
C PHE A 39 -1.47 1.35 0.84
N HIS A 40 -1.79 1.53 -0.44
CA HIS A 40 -1.17 2.54 -1.29
C HIS A 40 -2.27 3.44 -1.83
N VAL A 41 -2.08 4.76 -1.68
CA VAL A 41 -3.03 5.76 -2.17
C VAL A 41 -2.31 6.66 -3.15
N LEU A 42 -2.77 6.72 -4.39
CA LEU A 42 -2.22 7.64 -5.37
C LEU A 42 -2.84 9.02 -5.15
N LEU A 43 -2.08 9.95 -4.58
CA LEU A 43 -2.64 11.25 -4.19
C LEU A 43 -2.78 12.22 -5.37
N ARG A 44 -1.94 12.09 -6.41
CA ARG A 44 -1.94 12.94 -7.61
C ARG A 44 -1.37 12.17 -8.80
N GLY A 45 -1.81 12.57 -10.00
CA GLY A 45 -1.32 12.01 -11.26
C GLY A 45 -2.01 10.70 -11.63
N THR A 46 -1.34 9.94 -12.47
CA THR A 46 -1.73 8.60 -12.91
C THR A 46 -0.55 7.67 -12.72
N GLY A 47 -0.81 6.38 -12.58
CA GLY A 47 0.23 5.39 -12.43
C GLY A 47 -0.31 3.98 -12.60
N TRP A 48 0.47 3.02 -12.15
CA TRP A 48 0.18 1.60 -12.25
C TRP A 48 0.51 0.90 -10.95
N LEU A 49 -0.34 -0.04 -10.56
CA LEU A 49 0.03 -1.17 -9.71
C LEU A 49 0.41 -2.34 -10.62
N VAL A 50 1.62 -2.85 -10.46
CA VAL A 50 2.07 -4.06 -11.14
C VAL A 50 2.26 -5.15 -10.08
N PRO A 51 1.32 -6.09 -9.95
CA PRO A 51 1.49 -7.23 -9.08
C PRO A 51 2.55 -8.19 -9.65
N ASP A 52 3.11 -9.05 -8.79
CA ASP A 52 4.04 -10.10 -9.24
C ASP A 52 3.35 -11.16 -10.12
N ASP A 53 2.05 -11.37 -9.91
CA ASP A 53 1.20 -12.24 -10.72
C ASP A 53 -0.09 -11.51 -11.14
N GLY A 54 -0.45 -11.65 -12.42
CA GLY A 54 -1.60 -10.99 -13.03
C GLY A 54 -1.29 -9.68 -13.77
N PRO A 55 -2.32 -9.07 -14.38
CA PRO A 55 -2.15 -7.89 -15.22
C PRO A 55 -1.89 -6.62 -14.39
N PRO A 56 -1.14 -5.65 -14.93
CA PRO A 56 -1.05 -4.30 -14.36
C PRO A 56 -2.43 -3.65 -14.24
N VAL A 57 -2.64 -2.95 -13.13
CA VAL A 57 -3.87 -2.22 -12.84
C VAL A 57 -3.59 -0.72 -12.92
N PRO A 58 -4.31 0.04 -13.77
CA PRO A 58 -4.16 1.49 -13.84
C PRO A 58 -4.68 2.13 -12.57
N LEU A 59 -4.00 3.18 -12.13
CA LEU A 59 -4.37 3.99 -10.96
C LEU A 59 -4.48 5.46 -11.36
N GLY A 60 -5.52 6.12 -10.86
CA GLY A 60 -5.74 7.55 -10.89
C GLY A 60 -5.63 8.19 -9.51
N ALA A 61 -5.57 9.52 -9.49
CA ALA A 61 -5.57 10.28 -8.25
C ALA A 61 -6.84 9.98 -7.41
N GLY A 62 -6.65 9.60 -6.15
CA GLY A 62 -7.71 9.21 -5.23
C GLY A 62 -7.87 7.69 -5.07
N ASP A 63 -7.30 6.90 -5.98
CA ASP A 63 -7.39 5.44 -5.88
C ASP A 63 -6.60 4.92 -4.69
N ALA A 64 -7.20 3.97 -3.98
CA ALA A 64 -6.61 3.26 -2.87
C ALA A 64 -6.55 1.77 -3.18
N VAL A 65 -5.38 1.19 -3.04
CA VAL A 65 -5.12 -0.24 -3.27
C VAL A 65 -4.75 -0.90 -1.95
N LEU A 66 -5.39 -2.03 -1.67
CA LEU A 66 -5.06 -2.91 -0.55
C LEU A 66 -4.24 -4.09 -1.06
N VAL A 67 -3.11 -4.35 -0.41
CA VAL A 67 -2.31 -5.56 -0.56
C VAL A 67 -2.43 -6.37 0.75
N PRO A 68 -3.38 -7.32 0.85
CA PRO A 68 -3.76 -7.92 2.13
C PRO A 68 -2.68 -8.79 2.79
N HIS A 69 -1.77 -9.33 1.97
CA HIS A 69 -0.77 -10.31 2.38
C HIS A 69 0.66 -9.87 2.05
N GLY A 70 0.85 -8.57 1.82
CA GLY A 70 2.16 -7.98 1.55
C GLY A 70 2.91 -8.63 0.38
N SER A 71 2.19 -9.16 -0.61
CA SER A 71 2.79 -9.76 -1.80
C SER A 71 3.71 -8.76 -2.52
N PRO A 72 4.79 -9.21 -3.18
CA PRO A 72 5.64 -8.34 -3.97
C PRO A 72 4.81 -7.62 -5.02
N HIS A 73 5.08 -6.33 -5.20
CA HIS A 73 4.44 -5.52 -6.23
C HIS A 73 5.26 -4.27 -6.50
N THR A 74 4.95 -3.62 -7.62
CA THR A 74 5.60 -2.39 -8.05
C THR A 74 4.55 -1.30 -8.24
N LEU A 75 4.89 -0.08 -7.84
CA LEU A 75 4.16 1.12 -8.21
C LEU A 75 5.01 1.93 -9.19
N SER A 76 4.41 2.46 -10.25
CA SER A 76 5.10 3.30 -11.23
C SER A 76 4.20 4.39 -11.81
N ALA A 77 4.82 5.42 -12.38
CA ALA A 77 4.17 6.35 -13.32
C ALA A 77 5.07 6.61 -14.53
#